data_AF-E6SKA8-F1
#
_entry.id   AF-E6SKA8-F1
#
_cell.length_a   1.000
_cell.length_b   1.000
_cell.length_c   1.000
_cell.angle_alpha   90.00
_cell.angle_beta   90.00
_cell.angle_gamma   90.00
#
_symmetry.space_group_name_H-M   'P 1'
#
loop_
_entity.id
_entity.type
_entity.pdbx_description
1 polymer ?
#
loop_
_entity_poly.entity_id
_entity_poly.type
_entity_poly.pdbx_seq_one_letter_code
_entity_poly.pdbx_strand_id
1 'polypeptide(L)'
;MGGDPMAAGRPQDHAKEQGNGTVVEPQAAPGAEAAPGADPQAAADAAAPQDAAARRSGAPAAGDAGGPDDAPGQPGAAEVADLGQALQALEAARREAAEARAAADAARAEAEAARAEAAAARQQAEVYLDQLRRLQADFTNYRRRMMEEQSRWRQDAEAELARALLPVVDNLERALAAGGDASHPVVQGVAMVHRQFLDVLRQAGVEPMDAEGQPFDPHRHEAVARVETADHPDGTVIEVFQRGYLYRGRTLRPAMVKVAVAPAGAPSGPGEAGPDGGEGAPPGAGSPPGAPARGDGQAAGSAGQEPGSGAAGGAS
;
A
#
# COMPACT_ATOMS: atom_id res chain seq x y z
N MET A 1 -1.48 33.51 -79.85
CA MET A 1 -0.66 32.75 -78.88
C MET A 1 -0.35 33.73 -77.76
N GLY A 2 -0.87 33.67 -76.55
CA GLY A 2 -1.47 32.59 -75.78
C GLY A 2 -0.97 32.78 -74.35
N GLY A 3 -1.86 32.72 -73.35
CA GLY A 3 -1.46 32.56 -71.95
C GLY A 3 -1.73 33.73 -71.02
N ASP A 4 -2.99 33.80 -70.61
CA ASP A 4 -3.51 34.35 -69.35
C ASP A 4 -3.08 33.44 -68.15
N PRO A 5 -3.50 33.67 -66.88
CA PRO A 5 -2.70 34.27 -65.80
C PRO A 5 -2.47 33.28 -64.62
N MET A 6 -1.67 33.67 -63.61
CA MET A 6 -1.62 32.95 -62.32
C MET A 6 -2.22 33.81 -61.21
N ALA A 7 -3.35 33.32 -60.73
CA ALA A 7 -4.15 33.81 -59.64
C ALA A 7 -3.50 33.54 -58.27
N ALA A 8 -3.61 34.50 -57.36
CA ALA A 8 -3.50 34.26 -55.92
C ALA A 8 -4.75 34.84 -55.26
N GLY A 9 -5.67 33.95 -54.88
CA GLY A 9 -6.89 34.27 -54.16
C GLY A 9 -6.62 34.60 -52.69
N ARG A 10 -7.43 35.53 -52.17
CA ARG A 10 -7.78 35.59 -50.74
C ARG A 10 -8.64 34.35 -50.38
N PRO A 11 -8.79 34.01 -49.10
CA PRO A 11 -9.88 34.65 -48.36
C PRO A 11 -9.48 35.14 -46.96
N GLN A 12 -10.31 36.07 -46.49
CA GLN A 12 -10.38 36.60 -45.14
C GLN A 12 -11.02 35.57 -44.22
N ASP A 13 -10.73 35.64 -42.92
CA ASP A 13 -11.80 35.47 -41.93
C ASP A 13 -11.57 36.37 -40.71
N HIS A 14 -12.59 37.17 -40.43
CA HIS A 14 -12.77 37.95 -39.22
C HIS A 14 -13.59 37.12 -38.25
N ALA A 15 -13.14 36.99 -36.99
CA ALA A 15 -14.04 36.73 -35.89
C ALA A 15 -13.49 37.34 -34.60
N LYS A 16 -14.00 38.54 -34.28
CA LYS A 16 -14.05 39.05 -32.91
C LYS A 16 -15.13 38.24 -32.19
N GLU A 17 -14.79 37.56 -31.10
CA GLU A 17 -15.78 37.15 -30.11
C GLU A 17 -15.41 37.67 -28.72
N GLN A 18 -16.46 38.13 -28.07
CA GLN A 18 -16.47 38.96 -26.88
C GLN A 18 -16.42 38.04 -25.66
N GLY A 19 -15.56 38.36 -24.71
CA GLY A 19 -15.64 37.81 -23.38
C GLY A 19 -16.86 38.37 -22.66
N ASN A 20 -17.85 37.52 -22.39
CA ASN A 20 -18.72 37.68 -21.23
C ASN A 20 -19.39 36.34 -20.91
N GLY A 21 -18.97 35.71 -19.82
CA GLY A 21 -19.47 34.42 -19.38
C GLY A 21 -19.18 34.23 -17.90
N THR A 22 -19.97 34.91 -17.07
CA THR A 22 -20.06 34.73 -15.62
C THR A 22 -20.30 33.25 -15.30
N VAL A 23 -19.30 32.59 -14.71
CA VAL A 23 -19.43 31.25 -14.15
C VAL A 23 -20.04 31.42 -12.75
N VAL A 24 -21.30 31.01 -12.59
CA VAL A 24 -21.93 30.85 -11.29
C VAL A 24 -21.65 29.40 -10.84
N GLU A 25 -20.81 29.27 -9.81
CA GLU A 25 -20.67 28.05 -9.01
C GLU A 25 -22.00 27.68 -8.34
N PRO A 26 -22.37 26.39 -8.28
CA PRO A 26 -23.16 25.87 -7.18
C PRO A 26 -22.23 25.18 -6.17
N GLN A 27 -22.09 25.80 -5.00
CA GLN A 27 -21.57 25.15 -3.79
C GLN A 27 -22.48 23.96 -3.42
N ALA A 28 -21.88 22.77 -3.32
CA ALA A 28 -22.47 21.64 -2.61
C ALA A 28 -21.66 21.38 -1.34
N ALA A 29 -22.30 21.59 -0.19
CA ALA A 29 -21.79 21.24 1.14
C ALA A 29 -22.01 19.74 1.44
N PRO A 30 -21.29 19.16 2.42
CA PRO A 30 -21.02 17.73 2.49
C PRO A 30 -21.94 16.94 3.45
N GLY A 31 -22.10 15.66 3.11
CA GLY A 31 -21.94 14.50 4.01
C GLY A 31 -22.69 14.45 5.34
N ALA A 32 -23.71 13.59 5.40
CA ALA A 32 -24.03 12.84 6.62
C ALA A 32 -24.11 11.35 6.26
N GLU A 33 -23.19 10.59 6.87
CA GLU A 33 -22.99 9.16 6.78
C GLU A 33 -24.22 8.37 7.23
N ALA A 34 -24.54 7.30 6.51
CA ALA A 34 -25.35 6.21 7.00
C ALA A 34 -24.52 4.93 6.92
N ALA A 35 -24.32 4.28 8.07
CA ALA A 35 -23.78 2.95 8.21
C ALA A 35 -24.66 2.13 9.19
N PRO A 36 -24.64 0.79 9.11
CA PRO A 36 -25.84 -0.04 9.21
C PRO A 36 -25.89 -0.93 10.46
N GLY A 37 -27.01 -1.62 10.66
CA GLY A 37 -27.04 -2.84 11.47
C GLY A 37 -28.42 -3.17 12.06
N ALA A 38 -29.06 -4.22 11.53
CA ALA A 38 -29.73 -5.27 12.31
C ALA A 38 -30.43 -6.27 11.36
N ASP A 39 -29.89 -7.49 11.30
CA ASP A 39 -30.66 -8.71 10.98
C ASP A 39 -31.80 -8.89 12.01
N PRO A 40 -32.92 -9.57 11.67
CA PRO A 40 -32.90 -11.03 11.75
C PRO A 40 -33.70 -11.77 10.67
N GLN A 41 -33.10 -12.86 10.25
CA GLN A 41 -33.73 -13.99 9.57
C GLN A 41 -34.39 -14.91 10.60
N ALA A 42 -35.65 -15.30 10.39
CA ALA A 42 -36.21 -16.64 10.65
C ALA A 42 -37.75 -16.61 10.72
N ALA A 43 -38.41 -17.19 9.71
CA ALA A 43 -39.55 -18.11 9.86
C ALA A 43 -40.02 -18.52 8.46
N ALA A 44 -39.50 -19.64 7.98
CA ALA A 44 -40.15 -20.46 6.98
C ALA A 44 -41.18 -21.34 7.72
N ASP A 45 -42.41 -21.46 7.22
CA ASP A 45 -43.01 -22.72 6.75
C ASP A 45 -44.51 -22.60 6.44
N ALA A 46 -44.99 -23.58 5.66
CA ALA A 46 -46.38 -23.94 5.33
C ALA A 46 -47.01 -23.21 4.13
N ALA A 47 -46.90 -23.76 2.91
CA ALA A 47 -47.59 -24.93 2.35
C ALA A 47 -48.94 -24.58 1.68
N ALA A 48 -48.93 -24.66 0.35
CA ALA A 48 -50.12 -24.73 -0.50
C ALA A 48 -50.94 -26.00 -0.22
N PRO A 49 -52.19 -26.06 -0.73
CA PRO A 49 -52.50 -27.23 -1.53
C PRO A 49 -53.20 -26.91 -2.85
N GLN A 50 -52.87 -27.74 -3.83
CA GLN A 50 -53.53 -27.89 -5.11
C GLN A 50 -54.60 -28.98 -5.02
N ASP A 51 -55.54 -28.90 -5.97
CA ASP A 51 -56.24 -29.99 -6.64
C ASP A 51 -57.32 -30.80 -5.88
N ALA A 52 -58.54 -30.74 -6.40
CA ALA A 52 -59.58 -31.74 -6.14
C ALA A 52 -60.64 -31.71 -7.25
N ALA A 53 -60.44 -32.55 -8.27
CA ALA A 53 -61.46 -32.93 -9.23
C ALA A 53 -61.88 -34.40 -9.03
N ALA A 54 -63.21 -34.60 -8.90
CA ALA A 54 -64.00 -35.82 -9.17
C ALA A 54 -63.92 -36.98 -8.12
N ARG A 55 -64.97 -37.74 -7.76
CA ARG A 55 -66.18 -38.21 -8.47
C ARG A 55 -67.32 -38.66 -7.51
N ARG A 56 -68.57 -38.50 -8.00
CA ARG A 56 -69.76 -39.42 -7.97
C ARG A 56 -70.47 -39.85 -6.67
N SER A 57 -71.80 -39.74 -6.82
CA SER A 57 -72.90 -40.68 -6.47
C SER A 57 -73.75 -40.35 -5.24
N GLY A 58 -75.07 -40.33 -5.47
CA GLY A 58 -76.10 -40.25 -4.44
C GLY A 58 -77.36 -39.51 -4.90
N ALA A 59 -78.25 -40.21 -5.61
CA ALA A 59 -79.67 -39.81 -5.71
C ALA A 59 -80.33 -39.88 -4.31
N PRO A 60 -81.43 -39.15 -4.08
CA PRO A 60 -82.68 -39.90 -3.99
C PRO A 60 -83.95 -39.20 -4.53
N ALA A 61 -84.82 -40.08 -5.02
CA ALA A 61 -86.28 -40.19 -4.86
C ALA A 61 -87.19 -38.95 -4.96
N ALA A 62 -88.08 -39.07 -5.95
CA ALA A 62 -89.32 -38.34 -6.12
C ALA A 62 -90.33 -38.57 -4.97
N GLY A 63 -91.06 -37.51 -4.63
CA GLY A 63 -92.27 -37.52 -3.83
C GLY A 63 -93.26 -36.52 -4.41
N ASP A 64 -94.40 -37.05 -4.85
CA ASP A 64 -95.55 -36.43 -5.49
C ASP A 64 -96.32 -35.46 -4.56
N ALA A 65 -96.78 -34.32 -5.10
CA ALA A 65 -98.08 -33.72 -4.81
C ALA A 65 -98.31 -32.41 -5.59
N GLY A 66 -99.26 -32.44 -6.54
CA GLY A 66 -100.33 -31.44 -6.69
C GLY A 66 -99.98 -30.03 -7.17
N GLY A 67 -100.38 -29.72 -8.41
CA GLY A 67 -100.59 -28.33 -8.87
C GLY A 67 -101.68 -27.60 -8.06
N PRO A 68 -101.82 -26.27 -8.27
CA PRO A 68 -102.31 -25.83 -9.56
C PRO A 68 -101.42 -24.80 -10.25
N ASP A 69 -101.60 -24.76 -11.57
CA ASP A 69 -101.30 -23.66 -12.50
C ASP A 69 -100.98 -22.31 -11.83
N ASP A 70 -99.69 -22.01 -11.74
CA ASP A 70 -99.22 -20.64 -11.90
C ASP A 70 -98.20 -20.70 -13.04
N ALA A 71 -98.54 -20.04 -14.15
CA ALA A 71 -97.66 -19.94 -15.30
C ALA A 71 -96.28 -19.44 -14.83
N PRO A 72 -95.16 -19.88 -15.44
CA PRO A 72 -93.89 -19.21 -15.20
C PRO A 72 -94.06 -17.77 -15.72
N GLY A 73 -94.41 -16.87 -14.80
CA GLY A 73 -94.45 -15.45 -15.06
C GLY A 73 -93.09 -15.09 -15.60
N GLN A 74 -93.06 -14.62 -16.85
CA GLN A 74 -91.87 -13.99 -17.40
C GLN A 74 -91.37 -13.00 -16.34
N PRO A 75 -90.10 -13.07 -15.92
CA PRO A 75 -89.61 -12.17 -14.89
C PRO A 75 -90.02 -10.76 -15.27
N GLY A 76 -90.68 -10.06 -14.35
CA GLY A 76 -91.23 -8.74 -14.64
C GLY A 76 -90.10 -7.87 -15.18
N ALA A 77 -90.36 -7.10 -16.23
CA ALA A 77 -89.35 -6.32 -16.96
C ALA A 77 -88.45 -5.43 -16.06
N ALA A 78 -88.87 -5.17 -14.80
CA ALA A 78 -88.10 -4.46 -13.78
C ALA A 78 -87.00 -5.29 -13.09
N GLU A 79 -87.20 -6.58 -12.81
CA GLU A 79 -86.22 -7.44 -12.11
C GLU A 79 -85.08 -7.88 -13.04
N VAL A 80 -85.41 -8.15 -14.31
CA VAL A 80 -84.41 -8.37 -15.37
C VAL A 80 -83.63 -7.10 -15.72
N ALA A 81 -84.21 -5.92 -15.51
CA ALA A 81 -83.52 -4.64 -15.70
C ALA A 81 -82.53 -4.34 -14.55
N ASP A 82 -82.90 -4.63 -13.31
CA ASP A 82 -82.03 -4.47 -12.12
C ASP A 82 -80.81 -5.42 -12.16
N LEU A 83 -81.03 -6.69 -12.53
CA LEU A 83 -79.95 -7.65 -12.73
C LEU A 83 -79.00 -7.23 -13.88
N GLY A 84 -79.54 -6.64 -14.94
CA GLY A 84 -78.77 -6.09 -16.06
C GLY A 84 -77.87 -4.91 -15.64
N GLN A 85 -78.37 -4.02 -14.78
CA GLN A 85 -77.60 -2.91 -14.22
C GLN A 85 -76.50 -3.41 -13.26
N ALA A 86 -76.80 -4.39 -12.42
CA ALA A 86 -75.81 -5.01 -11.52
C ALA A 86 -74.68 -5.71 -12.28
N LEU A 87 -74.99 -6.39 -13.39
CA LEU A 87 -73.99 -7.00 -14.30
C LEU A 87 -73.09 -5.94 -14.95
N GLN A 88 -73.67 -4.86 -15.46
CA GLN A 88 -72.90 -3.75 -16.04
C GLN A 88 -71.96 -3.09 -15.01
N ALA A 89 -72.43 -2.90 -13.78
CA ALA A 89 -71.61 -2.36 -12.69
C ALA A 89 -70.45 -3.31 -12.31
N LEU A 90 -70.70 -4.62 -12.27
CA LEU A 90 -69.66 -5.63 -12.01
C LEU A 90 -68.62 -5.69 -13.14
N GLU A 91 -69.05 -5.57 -14.41
CA GLU A 91 -68.15 -5.52 -15.56
C GLU A 91 -67.31 -4.24 -15.57
N ALA A 92 -67.90 -3.09 -15.22
CA ALA A 92 -67.17 -1.83 -15.05
C ALA A 92 -66.12 -1.93 -13.92
N ALA A 93 -66.50 -2.46 -12.75
CA ALA A 93 -65.57 -2.68 -11.65
C ALA A 93 -64.45 -3.66 -12.00
N ARG A 94 -64.73 -4.70 -12.81
CA ARG A 94 -63.71 -5.62 -13.32
C ARG A 94 -62.74 -4.94 -14.28
N ARG A 95 -63.21 -4.04 -15.15
CA ARG A 95 -62.35 -3.26 -16.05
C ARG A 95 -61.44 -2.32 -15.26
N GLU A 96 -62.00 -1.58 -14.32
CA GLU A 96 -61.24 -0.67 -13.45
C GLU A 96 -60.18 -1.44 -12.63
N ALA A 97 -60.53 -2.60 -12.07
CA ALA A 97 -59.57 -3.46 -11.37
C ALA A 97 -58.48 -4.02 -12.30
N ALA A 98 -58.80 -4.30 -13.56
CA ALA A 98 -57.83 -4.76 -14.56
C ALA A 98 -56.87 -3.63 -14.98
N GLU A 99 -57.38 -2.42 -15.17
CA GLU A 99 -56.58 -1.21 -15.47
C GLU A 99 -55.66 -0.85 -14.29
N ALA A 100 -56.18 -0.88 -13.06
CA ALA A 100 -55.38 -0.65 -11.86
C ALA A 100 -54.25 -1.69 -11.69
N ARG A 101 -54.52 -2.97 -11.99
CA ARG A 101 -53.49 -4.02 -12.01
C ARG A 101 -52.44 -3.76 -13.09
N ALA A 102 -52.86 -3.43 -14.31
CA ALA A 102 -51.94 -3.13 -15.40
C ALA A 102 -51.04 -1.93 -15.08
N ALA A 103 -51.59 -0.88 -14.45
CA ALA A 103 -50.83 0.27 -14.00
C ALA A 103 -49.83 -0.08 -12.88
N ALA A 104 -50.23 -0.92 -11.91
CA ALA A 104 -49.35 -1.39 -10.85
C ALA A 104 -48.21 -2.28 -11.39
N ASP A 105 -48.51 -3.16 -12.34
CA ASP A 105 -47.52 -4.02 -13.00
C ASP A 105 -46.51 -3.18 -13.82
N ALA A 106 -46.99 -2.16 -14.54
CA ALA A 106 -46.13 -1.23 -15.27
C ALA A 106 -45.20 -0.44 -14.33
N ALA A 107 -45.74 0.13 -13.25
CA ALA A 107 -44.95 0.85 -12.25
C ALA A 107 -43.92 -0.05 -11.56
N ARG A 108 -44.28 -1.32 -11.31
CA ARG A 108 -43.34 -2.31 -10.76
C ARG A 108 -42.21 -2.63 -11.74
N ALA A 109 -42.53 -2.84 -13.02
CA ALA A 109 -41.53 -3.10 -14.04
C ALA A 109 -40.56 -1.92 -14.21
N GLU A 110 -41.06 -0.69 -14.17
CA GLU A 110 -40.23 0.52 -14.22
C GLU A 110 -39.33 0.65 -12.98
N ALA A 111 -39.87 0.38 -11.79
CA ALA A 111 -39.09 0.38 -10.55
C ALA A 111 -38.00 -0.71 -10.55
N GLU A 112 -38.29 -1.90 -11.08
CA GLU A 112 -37.31 -2.98 -11.22
C GLU A 112 -36.21 -2.63 -12.23
N ALA A 113 -36.57 -2.01 -13.37
CA ALA A 113 -35.59 -1.52 -14.35
C ALA A 113 -34.67 -0.44 -13.77
N ALA A 114 -35.24 0.57 -13.09
CA ALA A 114 -34.47 1.63 -12.45
C ALA A 114 -33.54 1.09 -11.35
N ARG A 115 -33.98 0.09 -10.58
CA ARG A 115 -33.13 -0.59 -9.57
C ARG A 115 -31.99 -1.35 -10.23
N ALA A 116 -32.25 -2.04 -11.34
CA ALA A 116 -31.21 -2.76 -12.07
C ALA A 116 -30.16 -1.79 -12.64
N GLU A 117 -30.57 -0.67 -13.21
CA GLU A 117 -29.66 0.37 -13.71
C GLU A 117 -28.84 0.99 -12.57
N ALA A 118 -29.48 1.35 -11.46
CA ALA A 118 -28.79 1.88 -10.29
C ALA A 118 -27.77 0.87 -9.70
N ALA A 119 -28.10 -0.42 -9.69
CA ALA A 119 -27.19 -1.47 -9.25
C ALA A 119 -25.98 -1.60 -10.20
N ALA A 120 -26.20 -1.57 -11.52
CA ALA A 120 -25.13 -1.61 -12.51
C ALA A 120 -24.20 -0.39 -12.40
N ALA A 121 -24.77 0.81 -12.26
CA ALA A 121 -24.01 2.05 -12.07
C ALA A 121 -23.17 2.02 -10.78
N ARG A 122 -23.72 1.50 -9.67
CA ARG A 122 -22.98 1.34 -8.42
C ARG A 122 -21.82 0.35 -8.57
N GLN A 123 -22.04 -0.78 -9.24
CA GLN A 123 -20.96 -1.75 -9.49
C GLN A 123 -19.84 -1.13 -10.33
N GLN A 124 -20.18 -0.37 -11.37
CA GLN A 124 -19.17 0.34 -12.17
C GLN A 124 -18.41 1.38 -11.34
N ALA A 125 -19.12 2.15 -10.50
CA ALA A 125 -18.49 3.13 -9.61
C ALA A 125 -17.50 2.47 -8.64
N GLU A 126 -17.85 1.34 -8.03
CA GLU A 126 -16.93 0.58 -7.15
C GLU A 126 -15.69 0.10 -7.91
N VAL A 127 -15.87 -0.43 -9.13
CA VAL A 127 -14.74 -0.86 -9.98
C VAL A 127 -13.79 0.30 -10.27
N TYR A 128 -14.32 1.47 -10.64
CA TYR A 128 -13.49 2.65 -10.88
C TYR A 128 -12.83 3.17 -9.61
N LEU A 129 -13.56 3.18 -8.49
CA LEU A 129 -13.01 3.61 -7.21
C LEU A 129 -11.85 2.74 -6.77
N ASP A 130 -11.95 1.42 -6.95
CA ASP A 130 -10.86 0.49 -6.65
C ASP A 130 -9.68 0.64 -7.62
N GLN A 131 -9.92 0.97 -8.88
CA GLN A 131 -8.84 1.32 -9.82
C GLN A 131 -8.13 2.60 -9.39
N LEU A 132 -8.88 3.64 -9.00
CA LEU A 132 -8.34 4.92 -8.53
C LEU A 132 -7.55 4.76 -7.24
N ARG A 133 -8.04 3.97 -6.28
CA ARG A 133 -7.33 3.64 -5.03
C ARG A 133 -5.99 2.95 -5.31
N ARG A 134 -5.98 1.98 -6.23
CA ARG A 134 -4.75 1.30 -6.67
C ARG A 134 -3.78 2.27 -7.34
N LEU A 135 -4.27 3.09 -8.27
CA LEU A 135 -3.45 4.08 -8.96
C LEU A 135 -2.86 5.11 -7.99
N GLN A 136 -3.62 5.53 -6.98
CA GLN A 136 -3.14 6.42 -5.93
C GLN A 136 -2.03 5.74 -5.11
N ALA A 137 -2.20 4.49 -4.73
CA ALA A 137 -1.17 3.73 -4.02
C ALA A 137 0.11 3.61 -4.87
N ASP A 138 -0.03 3.23 -6.15
CA ASP A 138 1.09 3.13 -7.09
C ASP A 138 1.81 4.47 -7.26
N PHE A 139 1.07 5.57 -7.35
CA PHE A 139 1.64 6.92 -7.44
C PHE A 139 2.41 7.30 -6.18
N THR A 140 1.90 6.98 -4.99
CA THR A 140 2.61 7.26 -3.73
C THR A 140 3.90 6.43 -3.63
N ASN A 141 3.86 5.17 -4.03
CA ASN A 141 5.03 4.28 -4.08
C ASN A 141 6.06 4.78 -5.10
N TYR A 142 5.61 5.16 -6.29
CA TYR A 142 6.46 5.76 -7.32
C TYR A 142 7.12 7.04 -6.83
N ARG A 143 6.36 7.96 -6.21
CA ARG A 143 6.92 9.21 -5.69
C ARG A 143 7.99 8.96 -4.62
N ARG A 144 7.75 8.03 -3.70
CA ARG A 144 8.75 7.64 -2.68
C ARG A 144 10.01 7.10 -3.35
N ARG A 145 9.85 6.16 -4.28
CA ARG A 145 10.96 5.58 -5.03
C ARG A 145 11.76 6.64 -5.80
N MET A 146 11.09 7.56 -6.49
CA MET A 146 11.74 8.63 -7.24
C MET A 146 12.53 9.59 -6.33
N MET A 147 12.02 9.89 -5.13
CA MET A 147 12.75 10.72 -4.16
C MET A 147 14.01 10.01 -3.65
N GLU A 148 13.92 8.71 -3.38
CA GLU A 148 15.07 7.90 -2.97
C GLU A 148 16.11 7.79 -4.10
N GLU A 149 15.68 7.53 -5.33
CA GLU A 149 16.54 7.48 -6.51
C GLU A 149 17.22 8.83 -6.75
N GLN A 150 16.50 9.95 -6.67
CA GLN A 150 17.08 11.28 -6.79
C GLN A 150 18.10 11.56 -5.69
N SER A 151 17.82 11.15 -4.45
CA SER A 151 18.78 11.30 -3.35
C SER A 151 20.04 10.48 -3.59
N ARG A 152 19.90 9.23 -4.06
CA ARG A 152 21.04 8.37 -4.40
C ARG A 152 21.87 8.98 -5.53
N TRP A 153 21.24 9.45 -6.60
CA TRP A 153 21.91 10.12 -7.70
C TRP A 153 22.70 11.34 -7.25
N ARG A 154 22.14 12.18 -6.35
CA ARG A 154 22.87 13.30 -5.78
C ARG A 154 24.09 12.85 -4.97
N GLN A 155 23.93 11.85 -4.12
CA GLN A 155 25.02 11.33 -3.29
C GLN A 155 26.13 10.70 -4.14
N ASP A 156 25.78 10.02 -5.23
CA ASP A 156 26.75 9.38 -6.11
C ASP A 156 27.48 10.43 -6.97
N ALA A 157 26.79 11.49 -7.42
CA ALA A 157 27.42 12.62 -8.10
C ALA A 157 28.37 13.41 -7.16
N GLU A 158 27.96 13.65 -5.90
CA GLU A 158 28.83 14.25 -4.88
C GLU A 158 30.07 13.37 -4.62
N ALA A 159 29.88 12.04 -4.54
CA ALA A 159 30.97 11.09 -4.36
C ALA A 159 31.95 11.07 -5.54
N GLU A 160 31.46 11.15 -6.78
CA GLU A 160 32.29 11.22 -7.98
C GLU A 160 33.13 12.50 -8.02
N LEU A 161 32.51 13.65 -7.70
CA LEU A 161 33.22 14.92 -7.61
C LEU A 161 34.29 14.88 -6.50
N ALA A 162 33.94 14.38 -5.32
CA ALA A 162 34.88 14.22 -4.21
C ALA A 162 36.08 13.35 -4.62
N ARG A 163 35.83 12.21 -5.30
CA ARG A 163 36.87 11.32 -5.83
C ARG A 163 37.80 12.07 -6.80
N ALA A 164 37.25 12.87 -7.71
CA ALA A 164 38.03 13.63 -8.68
C ALA A 164 38.92 14.72 -8.02
N LEU A 165 38.54 15.20 -6.84
CA LEU A 165 39.29 16.19 -6.07
C LEU A 165 40.39 15.59 -5.18
N LEU A 166 40.31 14.31 -4.81
CA LEU A 166 41.32 13.66 -3.95
C LEU A 166 42.78 13.78 -4.45
N PRO A 167 43.09 13.67 -5.76
CA PRO A 167 44.45 13.88 -6.26
C PRO A 167 45.03 15.26 -5.95
N VAL A 168 44.19 16.29 -5.79
CA VAL A 168 44.64 17.63 -5.39
C VAL A 168 45.14 17.60 -3.94
N VAL A 169 44.43 16.91 -3.05
CA VAL A 169 44.85 16.72 -1.65
C VAL A 169 46.17 15.96 -1.59
N ASP A 170 46.29 14.88 -2.36
CA ASP A 170 47.52 14.08 -2.39
C ASP A 170 48.72 14.91 -2.86
N ASN A 171 48.52 15.82 -3.82
CA ASN A 171 49.57 16.71 -4.28
C ASN A 171 49.94 17.78 -3.24
N LEU A 172 48.97 18.28 -2.47
CA LEU A 172 49.24 19.18 -1.33
C LEU A 172 50.01 18.45 -0.23
N GLU A 173 49.63 17.22 0.12
CA GLU A 173 50.36 16.37 1.08
C GLU A 173 51.79 16.10 0.58
N ARG A 174 51.96 15.76 -0.70
CA ARG A 174 53.28 15.57 -1.33
C ARG A 174 54.13 16.84 -1.30
N ALA A 175 53.53 18.00 -1.57
CA ALA A 175 54.22 19.29 -1.54
C ALA A 175 54.66 19.66 -0.10
N LEU A 176 53.83 19.35 0.89
CA LEU A 176 54.17 19.54 2.31
C LEU A 176 55.28 18.58 2.76
N ALA A 177 55.26 17.32 2.32
CA ALA A 177 56.30 16.35 2.63
C ALA A 177 57.66 16.68 1.96
N ALA A 178 57.63 17.27 0.77
CA ALA A 178 58.83 17.71 0.05
C ALA A 178 59.32 19.11 0.49
N GLY A 179 58.45 19.93 1.08
CA GLY A 179 58.78 21.27 1.56
C GLY A 179 59.69 21.19 2.78
N GLY A 180 60.95 21.60 2.63
CA GLY A 180 61.98 21.49 3.67
C GLY A 180 61.63 22.23 4.97
N ASP A 181 62.05 23.49 5.11
CA ASP A 181 61.83 24.22 6.35
C ASP A 181 60.35 24.57 6.55
N ALA A 182 59.73 24.00 7.59
CA ALA A 182 58.34 24.24 7.97
C ALA A 182 58.07 25.71 8.37
N SER A 183 59.11 26.51 8.65
CA SER A 183 58.99 27.94 8.90
C SER A 183 58.90 28.78 7.61
N HIS A 184 59.16 28.18 6.45
CA HIS A 184 59.10 28.89 5.18
C HIS A 184 57.66 29.36 4.91
N PRO A 185 57.43 30.66 4.61
CA PRO A 185 56.08 31.22 4.48
C PRO A 185 55.19 30.49 3.47
N VAL A 186 55.78 29.98 2.39
CA VAL A 186 55.06 29.20 1.37
C VAL A 186 54.59 27.84 1.93
N VAL A 187 55.41 27.14 2.71
CA VAL A 187 55.04 25.85 3.31
C VAL A 187 53.90 26.04 4.31
N GLN A 188 53.95 27.12 5.10
CA GLN A 188 52.86 27.50 6.00
C GLN A 188 51.57 27.82 5.25
N GLY A 189 51.65 28.60 4.16
CA GLY A 189 50.48 28.91 3.32
C GLY A 189 49.85 27.66 2.72
N VAL A 190 50.66 26.73 2.19
CA VAL A 190 50.18 25.44 1.67
C VAL A 190 49.54 24.60 2.78
N ALA A 191 50.12 24.58 3.98
CA ALA A 191 49.57 23.84 5.12
C ALA A 191 48.20 24.39 5.55
N MET A 192 48.03 25.71 5.52
CA MET A 192 46.74 26.36 5.80
C MET A 192 45.69 25.97 4.76
N VAL A 193 46.03 26.01 3.46
CA VAL A 193 45.12 25.61 2.38
C VAL A 193 44.75 24.14 2.48
N HIS A 194 45.72 23.26 2.77
CA HIS A 194 45.49 21.84 2.97
C HIS A 194 44.49 21.58 4.10
N ARG A 195 44.68 22.23 5.26
CA ARG A 195 43.76 22.12 6.40
C ARG A 195 42.36 22.62 6.04
N GLN A 196 42.25 23.80 5.43
CA GLN A 196 40.96 24.36 5.02
C GLN A 196 40.24 23.44 4.00
N PHE A 197 40.99 22.84 3.07
CA PHE A 197 40.44 21.92 2.10
C PHE A 197 39.89 20.65 2.76
N LEU A 198 40.64 20.06 3.72
CA LEU A 198 40.15 18.95 4.52
C LEU A 198 38.92 19.31 5.36
N ASP A 199 38.85 20.54 5.89
CA ASP A 199 37.68 21.02 6.63
C ASP A 199 36.43 21.07 5.73
N VAL A 200 36.57 21.57 4.50
CA VAL A 200 35.48 21.59 3.50
C VAL A 200 35.05 20.17 3.11
N LEU A 201 36.00 19.25 2.90
CA LEU A 201 35.70 17.85 2.62
C LEU A 201 34.93 17.19 3.77
N ARG A 202 35.34 17.43 5.02
CA ARG A 202 34.62 16.92 6.20
C ARG A 202 33.19 17.45 6.30
N GLN A 203 32.98 18.75 6.02
CA GLN A 203 31.63 19.33 5.97
C GLN A 203 30.77 18.71 4.87
N ALA A 204 31.37 18.31 3.74
CA ALA A 204 30.69 17.57 2.68
C ALA A 204 30.42 16.09 3.04
N GLY A 205 30.92 15.60 4.19
CA GLY A 205 30.78 14.22 4.66
C GLY A 205 31.87 13.27 4.15
N VAL A 206 33.00 13.82 3.68
CA VAL A 206 34.19 13.06 3.30
C VAL A 206 35.18 13.06 4.45
N GLU A 207 35.55 11.87 4.93
CA GLU A 207 36.45 11.69 6.07
C GLU A 207 37.69 10.90 5.66
N PRO A 208 38.89 11.30 6.13
CA PRO A 208 40.10 10.53 5.90
C PRO A 208 40.04 9.21 6.69
N MET A 209 40.51 8.15 6.06
CA MET A 209 40.66 6.85 6.68
C MET A 209 41.98 6.77 7.41
N ASP A 210 41.94 6.40 8.70
CA ASP A 210 43.14 6.04 9.45
C ASP A 210 43.38 4.54 9.33
N ALA A 211 44.44 4.17 8.62
CA ALA A 211 44.77 2.79 8.30
C ALA A 211 46.09 2.33 8.94
N GLU A 212 46.93 3.25 9.42
CA GLU A 212 48.24 2.91 9.98
C GLU A 212 48.08 2.19 11.33
N GLY A 213 48.76 1.05 11.50
CA GLY A 213 48.66 0.22 12.71
C GLY A 213 47.34 -0.54 12.86
N GLN A 214 46.41 -0.43 11.91
CA GLN A 214 45.13 -1.16 11.91
C GLN A 214 45.26 -2.50 11.17
N PRO A 215 44.39 -3.49 11.47
CA PRO A 215 44.32 -4.72 10.68
C PRO A 215 43.88 -4.42 9.24
N PHE A 216 44.43 -5.16 8.29
CA PHE A 216 44.09 -5.03 6.88
C PHE A 216 42.64 -5.45 6.59
N ASP A 217 41.82 -4.55 6.03
CA ASP A 217 40.46 -4.82 5.55
C ASP A 217 40.40 -4.67 4.02
N PRO A 218 40.12 -5.74 3.26
CA PRO A 218 40.01 -5.69 1.79
C PRO A 218 38.96 -4.71 1.25
N HIS A 219 37.93 -4.33 2.03
CA HIS A 219 36.89 -3.39 1.59
C HIS A 219 37.33 -1.92 1.71
N ARG A 220 38.41 -1.67 2.45
CA ARG A 220 38.86 -0.33 2.86
C ARG A 220 40.31 -0.06 2.47
N HIS A 221 41.11 -1.10 2.30
CA HIS A 221 42.55 -1.02 2.05
C HIS A 221 42.94 -1.77 0.78
N GLU A 222 43.90 -1.22 0.04
CA GLU A 222 44.54 -1.82 -1.13
C GLU A 222 46.01 -2.10 -0.79
N ALA A 223 46.37 -3.38 -0.64
CA ALA A 223 47.73 -3.77 -0.28
C ALA A 223 48.64 -3.72 -1.52
N VAL A 224 49.52 -2.73 -1.59
CA VAL A 224 50.47 -2.56 -2.70
C VAL A 224 51.83 -3.18 -2.45
N ALA A 225 52.21 -3.35 -1.18
CA ALA A 225 53.45 -3.97 -0.79
C ALA A 225 53.25 -4.84 0.46
N ARG A 226 54.00 -5.93 0.54
CA ARG A 226 54.05 -6.81 1.71
C ARG A 226 55.49 -6.83 2.21
N VAL A 227 55.68 -6.73 3.53
CA VAL A 227 57.01 -6.81 4.12
C VAL A 227 57.02 -7.80 5.27
N GLU A 228 58.03 -8.67 5.23
CA GLU A 228 58.30 -9.61 6.30
C GLU A 228 58.88 -8.85 7.50
N THR A 229 58.16 -8.86 8.62
CA THR A 229 58.62 -8.24 9.87
C THR A 229 58.09 -9.02 11.06
N ALA A 230 58.87 -9.07 12.13
CA ALA A 230 58.47 -9.60 13.43
C ALA A 230 57.96 -8.49 14.38
N ASP A 231 58.06 -7.22 13.97
CA ASP A 231 57.74 -6.05 14.80
C ASP A 231 56.22 -5.82 14.88
N HIS A 232 55.47 -6.31 13.89
CA HIS A 232 54.02 -6.16 13.80
C HIS A 232 53.32 -7.50 13.54
N PRO A 233 52.09 -7.70 14.07
CA PRO A 233 51.31 -8.90 13.79
C PRO A 233 51.02 -9.09 12.29
N ASP A 234 50.90 -10.35 11.87
CA ASP A 234 50.53 -10.71 10.49
C ASP A 234 49.24 -10.00 10.07
N GLY A 235 49.24 -9.42 8.87
CA GLY A 235 48.08 -8.71 8.34
C GLY A 235 47.86 -7.29 8.90
N THR A 236 48.83 -6.74 9.65
CA THR A 236 48.77 -5.34 10.13
C THR A 236 49.29 -4.36 9.07
N VAL A 237 48.65 -3.21 8.93
CA VAL A 237 49.15 -2.12 8.08
C VAL A 237 50.33 -1.41 8.75
N ILE A 238 51.50 -1.46 8.11
CA ILE A 238 52.75 -0.84 8.58
C ILE A 238 52.81 0.64 8.16
N GLU A 239 52.46 0.94 6.92
CA GLU A 239 52.67 2.25 6.32
C GLU A 239 51.57 2.54 5.30
N VAL A 240 51.09 3.78 5.26
CA VAL A 240 50.09 4.24 4.31
C VAL A 240 50.76 5.12 3.25
N PHE A 241 50.84 4.64 2.02
CA PHE A 241 51.42 5.38 0.90
C PHE A 241 50.47 6.45 0.34
N GLN A 242 49.17 6.15 0.36
CA GLN A 242 48.13 7.07 -0.07
C GLN A 242 46.92 6.89 0.83
N ARG A 243 46.45 7.98 1.44
CA ARG A 243 45.33 7.93 2.39
C ARG A 243 44.04 7.54 1.68
N GLY A 244 43.28 6.66 2.32
CA GLY A 244 41.92 6.33 1.90
C GLY A 244 40.93 7.40 2.38
N TYR A 245 39.77 7.48 1.73
CA TYR A 245 38.70 8.40 2.12
C TYR A 245 37.34 7.71 2.09
N LEU A 246 36.50 8.04 3.06
CA LEU A 246 35.12 7.58 3.20
C LEU A 246 34.17 8.74 2.91
N TYR A 247 33.06 8.48 2.24
CA TYR A 247 31.94 9.42 2.09
C TYR A 247 30.71 8.86 2.77
N ARG A 248 30.30 9.51 3.87
CA ARG A 248 29.14 9.10 4.68
C ARG A 248 29.14 7.59 5.01
N GLY A 249 30.32 7.05 5.35
CA GLY A 249 30.53 5.63 5.66
C GLY A 249 30.75 4.68 4.47
N ARG A 250 30.65 5.15 3.22
CA ARG A 250 30.97 4.36 2.02
C ARG A 250 32.41 4.63 1.57
N THR A 251 33.16 3.60 1.18
CA THR A 251 34.54 3.78 0.67
C THR A 251 34.52 4.56 -0.65
N LEU A 252 35.09 5.78 -0.65
CA LEU A 252 35.40 6.48 -1.90
C LEU A 252 36.65 5.86 -2.50
N ARG A 253 37.79 6.02 -1.84
CA ARG A 253 39.07 5.50 -2.31
C ARG A 253 39.66 4.62 -1.21
N PRO A 254 40.07 3.38 -1.51
CA PRO A 254 40.78 2.56 -0.54
C PRO A 254 42.13 3.21 -0.19
N ALA A 255 42.61 2.98 1.03
CA ALA A 255 43.96 3.41 1.40
C ALA A 255 44.98 2.47 0.75
N MET A 256 46.00 3.01 0.08
CA MET A 256 47.10 2.20 -0.44
C MET A 256 48.11 1.96 0.69
N VAL A 257 48.27 0.70 1.06
CA VAL A 257 48.98 0.31 2.29
C VAL A 257 50.06 -0.72 2.06
N LYS A 258 51.03 -0.71 2.96
CA LYS A 258 52.05 -1.74 3.15
C LYS A 258 51.63 -2.65 4.29
N VAL A 259 51.55 -3.96 4.06
CA VAL A 259 51.06 -4.92 5.05
C VAL A 259 52.21 -5.78 5.58
N ALA A 260 52.22 -6.02 6.89
CA ALA A 260 53.13 -6.96 7.54
C ALA A 260 52.75 -8.40 7.19
N VAL A 261 53.76 -9.19 6.83
CA VAL A 261 53.63 -10.64 6.71
C VAL A 261 54.55 -11.25 7.76
N ALA A 262 54.04 -12.18 8.57
CA ALA A 262 54.90 -12.89 9.51
C ALA A 262 55.92 -13.75 8.72
N PRO A 263 57.23 -13.71 9.06
CA PRO A 263 58.21 -14.56 8.41
C PRO A 263 57.84 -16.03 8.66
N ALA A 264 57.93 -16.86 7.61
CA ALA A 264 57.60 -18.28 7.64
C ALA A 264 58.51 -19.01 8.65
N GLY A 265 58.08 -19.12 9.90
CA GLY A 265 58.86 -19.69 11.00
C GLY A 265 58.53 -19.16 12.40
N ALA A 266 57.73 -18.09 12.54
CA ALA A 266 57.25 -17.61 13.84
C ALA A 266 55.92 -18.28 14.22
N PRO A 267 55.78 -18.87 15.42
CA PRO A 267 54.54 -19.53 15.84
C PRO A 267 53.43 -18.49 16.07
N SER A 268 52.30 -18.70 15.40
CA SER A 268 51.07 -17.93 15.54
C SER A 268 50.44 -18.14 16.92
N GLY A 269 50.67 -17.21 17.84
CA GLY A 269 49.78 -16.86 18.99
C GLY A 269 49.60 -17.87 20.14
N PRO A 270 49.46 -17.41 21.40
CA PRO A 270 49.03 -18.25 22.52
C PRO A 270 47.51 -18.38 22.52
N GLY A 271 46.99 -19.58 22.24
CA GLY A 271 45.54 -19.84 22.24
C GLY A 271 45.24 -21.31 22.44
N GLU A 272 44.88 -21.65 23.70
CA GLU A 272 44.06 -22.79 24.12
C GLU A 272 44.66 -24.21 23.96
N ALA A 273 45.33 -24.67 25.02
CA ALA A 273 45.39 -26.08 25.38
C ALA A 273 44.85 -26.23 26.81
N GLY A 274 43.72 -26.94 26.94
CA GLY A 274 43.07 -27.23 28.21
C GLY A 274 43.93 -28.09 29.14
N PRO A 275 43.60 -28.14 30.45
CA PRO A 275 44.33 -28.94 31.40
C PRO A 275 43.93 -30.42 31.27
N ASP A 276 44.86 -31.23 30.80
CA ASP A 276 44.84 -32.70 30.84
C ASP A 276 46.05 -33.11 31.69
N GLY A 277 46.05 -34.02 32.65
CA GLY A 277 45.06 -34.94 33.20
C GLY A 277 45.84 -35.72 34.28
N GLY A 278 45.44 -35.61 35.54
CA GLY A 278 46.06 -36.32 36.67
C GLY A 278 45.20 -37.51 37.09
N GLU A 279 45.80 -38.70 37.15
CA GLU A 279 45.21 -39.95 37.61
C GLU A 279 44.52 -39.87 38.99
N GLY A 280 43.38 -40.58 39.13
CA GLY A 280 42.84 -40.93 40.46
C GLY A 280 41.38 -41.40 40.52
N ALA A 281 41.15 -42.71 40.31
CA ALA A 281 40.13 -43.60 40.92
C ALA A 281 38.59 -43.34 40.80
N PRO A 282 37.77 -44.39 40.56
CA PRO A 282 36.29 -44.42 40.73
C PRO A 282 35.91 -44.85 42.17
N PRO A 283 34.63 -45.00 42.65
CA PRO A 283 33.36 -45.19 41.93
C PRO A 283 32.11 -44.51 42.54
N GLY A 284 30.92 -44.62 41.91
CA GLY A 284 29.64 -44.54 42.63
C GLY A 284 28.41 -44.03 41.88
N ALA A 285 27.58 -44.98 41.42
CA ALA A 285 26.10 -45.03 41.39
C ALA A 285 25.24 -43.75 41.15
N GLY A 286 24.30 -43.86 40.19
CA GLY A 286 23.06 -43.05 40.19
C GLY A 286 22.34 -42.99 38.85
N SER A 287 21.22 -43.71 38.74
CA SER A 287 20.31 -43.85 37.59
C SER A 287 19.80 -42.54 36.93
N PRO A 288 19.37 -42.56 35.65
CA PRO A 288 18.53 -41.52 35.04
C PRO A 288 17.03 -41.81 35.31
N PRO A 289 16.11 -40.82 35.20
CA PRO A 289 15.41 -40.64 33.91
C PRO A 289 14.82 -39.23 33.66
N GLY A 290 14.32 -38.99 32.44
CA GLY A 290 13.20 -38.06 32.24
C GLY A 290 13.27 -37.18 30.99
N ALA A 291 12.84 -37.72 29.85
CA ALA A 291 12.39 -36.95 28.69
C ALA A 291 10.89 -36.59 28.85
N PRO A 292 10.22 -35.93 27.88
CA PRO A 292 9.68 -34.58 28.00
C PRO A 292 8.15 -34.53 28.08
N ALA A 293 7.58 -33.39 28.51
CA ALA A 293 6.14 -33.16 28.46
C ALA A 293 5.80 -31.88 27.67
N ARG A 294 5.12 -32.13 26.54
CA ARG A 294 4.25 -31.18 25.83
C ARG A 294 3.07 -30.82 26.72
N GLY A 295 2.53 -29.61 26.54
CA GLY A 295 1.28 -29.20 27.16
C GLY A 295 0.64 -28.05 26.40
N ASP A 296 -0.26 -28.40 25.49
CA ASP A 296 -1.30 -27.53 24.95
C ASP A 296 -2.13 -26.90 26.09
N GLY A 297 -2.61 -25.67 25.88
CA GLY A 297 -3.41 -24.97 26.88
C GLY A 297 -4.06 -23.71 26.34
N GLN A 298 -5.17 -23.93 25.64
CA GLN A 298 -6.07 -22.94 25.08
C GLN A 298 -6.98 -22.32 26.16
N ALA A 299 -7.43 -21.10 25.88
CA ALA A 299 -8.75 -20.52 26.24
C ALA A 299 -8.91 -19.60 27.48
N ALA A 300 -9.81 -18.64 27.24
CA ALA A 300 -10.56 -17.75 28.14
C ALA A 300 -9.76 -16.61 28.79
N GLY A 301 -10.23 -15.36 28.83
CA GLY A 301 -11.58 -14.85 28.63
C GLY A 301 -11.89 -13.87 29.74
N SER A 302 -12.18 -12.62 29.34
CA SER A 302 -13.03 -11.62 30.00
C SER A 302 -12.77 -11.11 31.43
N ALA A 303 -12.90 -9.79 31.52
CA ALA A 303 -13.49 -8.98 32.60
C ALA A 303 -12.56 -8.38 33.67
N GLY A 304 -12.64 -7.05 33.78
CA GLY A 304 -12.85 -6.42 35.08
C GLY A 304 -11.90 -5.28 35.46
N GLN A 305 -12.51 -4.10 35.59
CA GLN A 305 -12.29 -3.11 36.66
C GLN A 305 -11.31 -1.94 36.43
N GLU A 306 -11.92 -0.77 36.21
CA GLU A 306 -11.59 0.58 36.74
C GLU A 306 -10.92 0.58 38.14
N PRO A 307 -10.14 1.61 38.56
CA PRO A 307 -10.70 2.95 38.87
C PRO A 307 -9.77 4.19 38.78
N GLY A 308 -10.39 5.38 38.94
CA GLY A 308 -9.76 6.63 39.40
C GLY A 308 -9.95 7.82 38.44
N SER A 309 -10.98 8.68 38.53
CA SER A 309 -11.37 9.61 39.60
C SER A 309 -10.24 10.55 40.07
N GLY A 310 -10.32 11.83 39.69
CA GLY A 310 -9.57 12.96 40.27
C GLY A 310 -9.58 14.20 39.37
N ALA A 311 -10.59 15.07 39.48
CA ALA A 311 -10.49 16.39 40.13
C ALA A 311 -9.80 17.47 39.26
N ALA A 312 -10.57 18.38 38.63
CA ALA A 312 -10.96 19.69 39.17
C ALA A 312 -9.88 20.78 38.97
N GLY A 313 -10.25 21.85 38.26
CA GLY A 313 -9.37 23.03 38.12
C GLY A 313 -9.80 24.00 37.01
N GLY A 314 -10.99 24.58 37.12
CA GLY A 314 -11.31 25.86 36.49
C GLY A 314 -11.31 26.95 37.55
N ALA A 315 -10.62 28.06 37.30
CA ALA A 315 -10.97 29.42 37.73
C ALA A 315 -9.81 30.40 37.46
N SER A 316 -9.97 31.25 36.44
CA SER A 316 -9.81 32.72 36.43
C SER A 316 -9.38 33.22 35.07
#